data_AF-A0A944JR79-F1
#
_entry.id   AF-A0A944JR79-F1
#
_cell.length_a   1.000
_cell.length_b   1.000
_cell.length_c   1.000
_cell.angle_alpha   90.00
_cell.angle_beta   90.00
_cell.angle_gamma   90.00
#
_symmetry.space_group_name_H-M   'P 1'
#
loop_
_entity.id
_entity.type
_entity.pdbx_description
1 polymer ?
#
loop_
_entity_poly.entity_id
_entity_poly.type
_entity_poly.pdbx_seq_one_letter_code
_entity_poly.pdbx_strand_id
1 'polypeptide(L)'
;MVRGLAVELAARAGYVVTGLAGADDEELVRSLGAAVFVPRGSAPADPVDGVVDAAVLGGAALDSVRDGGVYVGLRPGDAPAAERGIRVVEQEVAADGEHLARLVALVDAGS
;
A
#
# COMPACT_ATOMS: atom_id res chain seq x y z
N MET A 1 -2.16 10.58 -9.00
CA MET A 1 -0.80 10.34 -8.48
C MET A 1 -0.89 10.20 -6.97
N VAL A 2 -1.15 9.00 -6.43
CA VAL A 2 -1.30 8.75 -4.96
C VAL A 2 -0.46 7.54 -4.50
N ARG A 3 -0.02 6.67 -5.42
CA ARG A 3 0.60 5.38 -5.07
C ARG A 3 2.00 5.49 -4.43
N GLY A 4 2.77 6.52 -4.77
CA GLY A 4 4.13 6.69 -4.24
C GLY A 4 4.18 7.11 -2.77
N LEU A 5 3.18 7.87 -2.32
CA LEU A 5 3.13 8.39 -0.95
C LEU A 5 2.94 7.27 0.09
N ALA A 6 2.23 6.19 -0.26
CA ALA A 6 2.02 5.06 0.65
C ALA A 6 3.34 4.32 0.96
N VAL A 7 4.20 4.14 -0.05
CA VAL A 7 5.53 3.51 0.11
C VAL A 7 6.39 4.37 1.04
N GLU A 8 6.47 5.67 0.75
CA GLU A 8 7.25 6.62 1.53
C GLU A 8 6.79 6.70 3.00
N LEU A 9 5.49 6.80 3.25
CA LEU A 9 4.95 6.88 4.61
C LEU A 9 5.16 5.58 5.39
N ALA A 10 4.97 4.42 4.75
CA ALA A 10 5.20 3.13 5.39
C ALA A 10 6.67 2.92 5.75
N ALA A 11 7.60 3.31 4.85
CA ALA A 11 9.02 3.26 5.12
C ALA A 11 9.41 4.19 6.28
N ARG A 12 8.92 5.44 6.29
CA ARG A 12 9.15 6.39 7.41
C ARG A 12 8.54 5.91 8.73
N ALA A 13 7.46 5.15 8.69
CA ALA A 13 6.85 4.53 9.88
C ALA A 13 7.60 3.27 10.37
N GLY A 14 8.68 2.86 9.68
CA GLY A 14 9.54 1.75 10.10
C GLY A 14 9.10 0.37 9.59
N TYR A 15 8.17 0.30 8.64
CA TYR A 15 7.77 -0.97 8.03
C TYR A 15 8.77 -1.45 6.97
N VAL A 16 8.87 -2.77 6.80
CA VAL A 16 9.56 -3.37 5.65
C VAL A 16 8.59 -3.37 4.47
N VAL A 17 8.84 -2.48 3.49
CA VAL A 17 7.91 -2.26 2.38
C VAL A 17 8.26 -3.12 1.18
N THR A 18 7.29 -3.92 0.71
CA THR A 18 7.34 -4.59 -0.60
C THR A 18 6.50 -3.79 -1.60
N GLY A 19 7.13 -3.24 -2.62
CA GLY A 19 6.46 -2.46 -3.66
C GLY A 19 6.11 -3.32 -4.88
N LEU A 20 4.82 -3.39 -5.22
CA LEU A 20 4.33 -4.04 -6.44
C LEU A 20 3.97 -3.00 -7.49
N ALA A 21 4.68 -2.97 -8.62
CA ALA A 21 4.42 -2.03 -9.70
C ALA A 21 4.84 -2.56 -11.08
N GLY A 22 4.68 -1.75 -12.14
CA GLY A 22 5.21 -2.10 -13.45
C GLY A 22 6.74 -2.09 -13.44
N ALA A 23 7.38 -2.83 -14.34
CA ALA A 23 8.85 -2.90 -14.40
C ALA A 23 9.50 -1.52 -14.60
N ASP A 24 8.88 -0.65 -15.39
CA ASP A 24 9.35 0.72 -15.63
C ASP A 24 9.29 1.61 -14.37
N ASP A 25 8.52 1.21 -13.35
CA ASP A 25 8.38 1.94 -12.08
C ASP A 25 9.40 1.48 -11.02
N GLU A 26 10.25 0.48 -11.30
CA GLU A 26 11.10 -0.18 -10.31
C GLU A 26 12.06 0.79 -9.59
N GLU A 27 12.77 1.63 -10.35
CA GLU A 27 13.71 2.60 -9.78
C GLU A 27 12.99 3.62 -8.89
N LEU A 28 11.82 4.09 -9.34
CA LEU A 28 10.97 4.99 -8.57
C LEU A 28 10.48 4.34 -7.28
N VAL A 29 9.93 3.12 -7.35
CA VAL A 29 9.39 2.43 -6.17
C VAL A 29 10.48 2.16 -5.13
N ARG A 30 11.70 1.84 -5.55
CA ARG A 30 12.83 1.71 -4.62
C ARG A 30 13.27 3.04 -4.02
N SER A 31 13.32 4.12 -4.80
CA SER A 31 13.72 5.44 -4.28
C SER A 31 12.72 5.98 -3.25
N LEU A 32 11.47 5.54 -3.31
CA LEU A 32 10.42 5.83 -2.33
C LEU A 32 10.52 4.99 -1.03
N GLY A 33 11.47 4.06 -0.93
CA GLY A 33 11.74 3.28 0.29
C GLY A 33 11.25 1.83 0.26
N ALA A 34 10.88 1.28 -0.90
CA ALA A 34 10.60 -0.15 -1.00
C ALA A 34 11.88 -0.99 -0.81
N ALA A 35 11.89 -1.84 0.21
CA ALA A 35 12.99 -2.78 0.48
C ALA A 35 13.01 -3.93 -0.54
N VAL A 36 11.84 -4.32 -1.04
CA VAL A 36 11.65 -5.38 -2.04
C VAL A 36 10.78 -4.83 -3.17
N PHE A 37 11.11 -5.20 -4.41
CA PHE A 37 10.30 -4.89 -5.59
C PHE A 37 9.71 -6.19 -6.17
N VAL A 38 8.42 -6.16 -6.48
CA VAL A 38 7.68 -7.25 -7.12
C VAL A 38 7.09 -6.74 -8.43
N PRO A 39 7.44 -7.32 -9.58
CA PRO A 39 6.84 -6.95 -10.86
C PRO A 39 5.34 -7.26 -10.87
N ARG A 40 4.55 -6.40 -11.54
CA ARG A 40 3.12 -6.62 -11.75
C ARG A 40 2.87 -8.01 -12.36
N GLY A 41 1.88 -8.72 -11.82
CA GLY A 41 1.56 -10.09 -12.22
C GLY A 41 2.37 -11.16 -11.48
N SER A 42 3.29 -10.77 -10.60
CA SER A 42 3.97 -11.65 -9.64
C SER A 42 3.44 -11.41 -8.22
N ALA A 43 3.81 -12.29 -7.30
CA ALA A 43 3.51 -12.18 -5.88
C ALA A 43 4.79 -12.07 -5.05
N PRO A 44 4.74 -11.49 -3.84
CA PRO A 44 5.82 -11.57 -2.87
C PRO A 44 6.21 -13.04 -2.59
N ALA A 45 7.49 -13.27 -2.29
CA ALA A 45 7.98 -14.62 -1.98
C ALA A 45 7.40 -15.16 -0.65
N ASP A 46 7.22 -14.28 0.33
CA ASP A 46 6.68 -14.58 1.65
C ASP A 46 5.39 -13.77 1.88
N PRO A 47 4.42 -14.30 2.65
CA PRO A 47 3.23 -13.56 3.04
C PRO A 47 3.57 -12.27 3.81
N VAL A 48 2.80 -11.21 3.55
CA VAL A 48 2.95 -9.90 4.21
C VAL A 48 1.96 -9.75 5.37
N ASP A 49 2.32 -8.92 6.35
CA ASP A 49 1.45 -8.58 7.48
C ASP A 49 0.19 -7.82 7.05
N GLY A 50 0.28 -7.05 5.97
CA GLY A 50 -0.85 -6.40 5.35
C GLY A 50 -0.53 -5.77 4.01
N VAL A 51 -1.59 -5.38 3.30
CA VAL A 51 -1.49 -4.80 1.96
C VAL A 51 -2.36 -3.56 1.83
N VAL A 52 -1.86 -2.58 1.07
CA VAL A 52 -2.63 -1.43 0.60
C VAL A 52 -2.84 -1.58 -0.90
N ASP A 53 -4.03 -2.04 -1.29
CA ASP A 53 -4.40 -2.25 -2.68
C ASP A 53 -4.93 -0.95 -3.31
N ALA A 54 -3.98 -0.22 -3.90
CA ALA A 54 -4.29 0.93 -4.73
C ALA A 54 -4.53 0.56 -6.20
N ALA A 55 -4.41 -0.71 -6.59
CA ALA A 55 -4.45 -1.19 -7.97
C ALA A 55 -5.69 -2.03 -8.30
N VAL A 56 -6.57 -2.28 -7.32
CA VAL A 56 -7.81 -3.06 -7.47
C VAL A 56 -7.48 -4.50 -7.90
N LEU A 57 -6.44 -5.07 -7.30
CA LEU A 57 -6.05 -6.48 -7.45
C LEU A 57 -6.98 -7.42 -6.68
N GLY A 58 -7.62 -6.93 -5.61
CA GLY A 58 -8.62 -7.68 -4.85
C GLY A 58 -8.05 -8.96 -4.26
N GLY A 59 -8.67 -10.11 -4.59
CA GLY A 59 -8.28 -11.42 -4.07
C GLY A 59 -6.81 -11.76 -4.28
N ALA A 60 -6.22 -11.39 -5.42
CA ALA A 60 -4.80 -11.66 -5.68
C ALA A 60 -3.86 -10.93 -4.71
N ALA A 61 -4.25 -9.73 -4.25
CA ALA A 61 -3.52 -9.02 -3.20
C ALA A 61 -3.83 -9.61 -1.82
N LEU A 62 -5.08 -10.02 -1.56
CA LEU A 62 -5.47 -10.69 -0.31
C LEU A 62 -4.70 -12.00 -0.09
N ASP A 63 -4.43 -12.75 -1.15
CA ASP A 63 -3.68 -14.02 -1.09
C ASP A 63 -2.23 -13.85 -0.60
N SER A 64 -1.66 -12.66 -0.79
CA SER A 64 -0.33 -12.34 -0.24
C SER A 64 -0.36 -12.02 1.25
N VAL A 65 -1.53 -11.78 1.84
CA VAL A 65 -1.67 -11.41 3.26
C VAL A 65 -1.70 -12.67 4.11
N ARG A 66 -0.86 -12.72 5.14
CA ARG A 66 -0.88 -13.81 6.11
C ARG A 66 -2.20 -13.89 6.86
N ASP A 67 -2.49 -15.07 7.41
CA ASP A 67 -3.64 -15.26 8.29
C ASP A 67 -3.64 -14.27 9.45
N GLY A 68 -4.82 -13.70 9.74
CA GLY A 68 -4.99 -12.64 10.74
C GLY A 68 -4.39 -11.27 10.36
N GLY A 69 -3.89 -11.10 9.14
CA GLY A 69 -3.35 -9.83 8.64
C GLY A 69 -4.43 -8.80 8.26
N VAL A 70 -4.01 -7.77 7.52
CA VAL A 70 -4.90 -6.66 7.13
C VAL A 70 -4.83 -6.38 5.63
N TYR A 71 -5.99 -6.26 4.99
CA TYR A 71 -6.14 -5.78 3.63
C TYR A 71 -6.81 -4.40 3.65
N VAL A 72 -6.23 -3.42 2.97
CA VAL A 72 -6.82 -2.09 2.78
C VAL A 72 -7.03 -1.83 1.30
N GLY A 73 -8.28 -1.77 0.85
CA GLY A 73 -8.64 -1.38 -0.50
C GLY A 73 -8.90 0.12 -0.59
N LEU A 74 -8.32 0.80 -1.60
CA LEU A 74 -8.55 2.24 -1.81
C LEU A 74 -9.69 2.54 -2.80
N ARG A 75 -10.36 1.50 -3.30
CA ARG A 75 -11.52 1.62 -4.19
C ARG A 75 -12.73 0.96 -3.50
N PRO A 76 -13.65 1.74 -2.91
CA PRO A 76 -14.83 1.22 -2.25
C PRO A 76 -15.74 0.43 -3.21
N GLY A 77 -16.28 -0.68 -2.71
CA GLY A 77 -17.13 -1.60 -3.46
C GLY A 77 -16.39 -2.69 -4.23
N ASP A 78 -15.05 -2.62 -4.30
CA ASP A 78 -14.20 -3.58 -5.02
C ASP A 78 -13.34 -4.43 -4.06
N ALA A 79 -13.54 -4.33 -2.75
CA ALA A 79 -12.80 -5.17 -1.81
C ALA A 79 -13.21 -6.66 -1.89
N PRO A 80 -12.25 -7.59 -1.74
CA PRO A 80 -12.53 -9.01 -1.70
C PRO A 80 -13.24 -9.39 -0.40
N ALA A 81 -13.89 -10.56 -0.41
CA ALA A 81 -14.48 -11.12 0.80
C ALA A 81 -13.39 -11.41 1.84
N ALA A 82 -13.67 -11.13 3.12
CA ALA A 82 -12.76 -11.46 4.21
C ALA A 82 -12.66 -12.98 4.40
N GLU A 83 -11.44 -13.49 4.50
CA GLU A 83 -11.12 -14.90 4.73
C GLU A 83 -9.87 -15.03 5.60
N ARG A 84 -9.57 -16.25 6.09
CA ARG A 84 -8.36 -16.57 6.88
C ARG A 84 -8.13 -15.65 8.10
N GLY A 85 -9.22 -15.10 8.65
CA GLY A 85 -9.18 -14.12 9.75
C GLY A 85 -8.60 -12.75 9.35
N ILE A 86 -8.42 -12.46 8.06
CA ILE A 86 -7.89 -11.20 7.55
C ILE A 86 -8.94 -10.11 7.71
N ARG A 87 -8.51 -8.96 8.25
CA ARG A 87 -9.37 -7.77 8.32
C ARG A 87 -9.34 -7.03 7.00
N VAL A 88 -10.49 -6.93 6.34
CA VAL A 88 -10.68 -6.15 5.12
C VAL A 88 -11.21 -4.77 5.50
N VAL A 89 -10.51 -3.72 5.08
CA VAL A 89 -10.88 -2.32 5.27
C VAL A 89 -10.98 -1.67 3.90
N GLU A 90 -12.08 -0.99 3.64
CA GLU A 90 -12.23 -0.12 2.47
C GLU A 90 -12.05 1.31 2.92
N GLN A 91 -11.03 1.98 2.38
CA GLN A 91 -10.76 3.36 2.72
C GLN A 91 -11.15 4.27 1.56
N GLU A 92 -12.28 4.94 1.71
CA GLU A 92 -12.66 6.04 0.85
C GLU A 92 -11.78 7.27 1.12
N VAL A 93 -11.49 8.04 0.08
CA VAL A 93 -10.88 9.36 0.20
C VAL A 93 -11.87 10.27 0.92
N ALA A 94 -11.68 10.45 2.23
CA ALA A 94 -12.22 11.61 2.93
C ALA A 94 -11.32 12.80 2.60
N ALA A 95 -11.85 13.81 1.91
CA ALA A 95 -11.15 15.08 1.71
C ALA A 95 -11.01 15.80 3.06
N ASP A 96 -9.95 15.47 3.82
CA ASP A 96 -9.60 16.11 5.08
C ASP A 96 -8.53 17.18 4.82
N GLY A 97 -8.99 18.41 4.63
CA GLY A 97 -8.12 19.56 4.37
C GLY A 97 -7.17 19.89 5.52
N GLU A 98 -7.50 19.50 6.76
CA GLU A 98 -6.64 19.72 7.91
C GLU A 98 -5.49 18.71 7.94
N HIS A 99 -5.79 17.45 7.61
CA HIS A 99 -4.77 16.41 7.45
C HIS A 99 -3.86 16.68 6.24
N LEU A 100 -4.44 17.17 5.14
CA LEU A 100 -3.68 17.60 3.96
C LEU A 100 -2.74 18.77 4.28
N ALA A 101 -3.20 19.75 5.06
CA ALA A 101 -2.36 20.87 5.50
C ALA A 101 -1.19 20.40 6.39
N ARG A 102 -1.39 19.38 7.23
CA ARG A 102 -0.31 18.79 8.04
C ARG A 102 0.70 18.03 7.18
N LEU A 103 0.24 17.28 6.18
CA LEU A 103 1.13 16.60 5.25
C LEU A 103 1.93 17.59 4.39
N VAL A 104 1.31 18.69 3.93
CA VAL A 104 1.99 19.78 3.22
C VAL A 104 3.04 20.44 4.12
N ALA A 105 2.71 20.70 5.39
CA ALA A 105 3.66 21.28 6.34
C ALA A 105 4.88 20.38 6.62
N LEU A 106 4.72 19.05 6.57
CA LEU A 106 5.83 18.09 6.70
C LEU A 106 6.73 18.08 5.46
N VAL A 107 6.15 18.21 4.26
CA VAL A 107 6.89 18.33 3.00
C VAL A 107 7.65 19.68 2.93
N ASP A 108 7.02 20.78 3.34
CA ASP A 108 7.64 22.10 3.40
C ASP A 108 8.76 22.17 4.46
N ALA A 109 8.70 21.33 5.50
CA ALA A 109 9.74 21.21 6.52
C ALA A 109 10.95 20.35 6.09
N GLY A 110 10.91 19.73 4.89
CA GLY A 110 12.03 18.98 4.34
C GLY A 110 12.32 17.66 5.06
N SER A 111 11.28 16.90 5.41
CA SER A 111 11.40 15.57 6.05
C SER A 111 10.49 14.52 5.44
#